data_AF-A0A0R3XCS9-F1
#
_entry.id   AF-A0A0R3XCS9-F1
#
_cell.length_a   1.000
_cell.length_b   1.000
_cell.length_c   1.000
_cell.angle_alpha   90.00
_cell.angle_beta   90.00
_cell.angle_gamma   90.00
#
_symmetry.space_group_name_H-M   'P 1'
#
loop_
_entity.id
_entity.type
_entity.pdbx_description
1 polymer ?
#
loop_
_entity_poly.entity_id
_entity_poly.type
_entity_poly.pdbx_seq_one_letter_code
_entity_poly.pdbx_strand_id
1 'polypeptide(L)'
;LDLYGLDLHPARDMENVEIYIGVGYSGIVVYRDRIRIGRFAWPKVLRISYKKNCFYLKIRPDYVSLLEKKIIYNKRQILLQSDKTNQPFI
;
A
#
# COMPACT_ATOMS: atom_id res chain seq x y z
N LEU A 1 -13.76 7.24 12.20
CA LEU A 1 -12.65 6.26 12.33
C LEU A 1 -11.95 6.17 10.99
N ASP A 2 -10.73 6.72 10.88
CA ASP A 2 -10.01 6.83 9.60
C ASP A 2 -9.44 5.50 9.08
N LEU A 3 -9.42 4.47 9.93
CA LEU A 3 -8.87 3.15 9.64
C LEU A 3 -9.94 2.05 9.48
N TYR A 4 -11.22 2.38 9.69
CA TYR A 4 -12.29 1.39 9.58
C TYR A 4 -12.47 0.97 8.12
N GLY A 5 -12.34 -0.33 7.84
CA GLY A 5 -12.44 -0.88 6.48
C GLY A 5 -11.20 -0.68 5.60
N LEU A 6 -10.05 -0.34 6.20
CA LEU A 6 -8.76 -0.22 5.53
C LEU A 6 -7.89 -1.45 5.83
N ASP A 7 -7.49 -2.20 4.81
CA ASP A 7 -6.54 -3.30 4.94
C ASP A 7 -5.11 -2.75 4.87
N LEU A 8 -4.36 -2.86 5.98
CA LEU A 8 -3.03 -2.27 6.14
C LEU A 8 -1.94 -3.31 5.89
N HIS A 9 -1.06 -3.02 4.96
CA HIS A 9 0.09 -3.87 4.65
C HIS A 9 1.42 -3.14 4.84
N PRO A 10 2.39 -3.73 5.55
CA PRO A 10 3.72 -3.15 5.70
C PRO A 10 4.48 -3.19 4.36
N ALA A 11 5.17 -2.11 4.05
CA ALA A 11 5.92 -1.90 2.83
C ALA A 11 7.15 -1.02 3.12
N ARG A 12 8.02 -0.86 2.12
CA ARG A 12 9.18 0.02 2.20
C ARG A 12 9.23 0.96 1.01
N ASP A 13 9.60 2.21 1.24
CA ASP A 13 9.86 3.10 0.11
C ASP A 13 11.25 2.82 -0.52
N MET A 14 11.56 3.51 -1.61
CA MET A 14 12.86 3.50 -2.28
C MET A 14 14.02 3.90 -1.35
N GLU A 15 13.73 4.70 -0.33
CA GLU A 15 14.69 5.11 0.72
C GLU A 15 14.82 4.07 1.86
N ASN A 16 14.24 2.87 1.70
CA ASN A 16 14.19 1.81 2.71
C ASN A 16 13.49 2.23 4.03
N VAL A 17 12.66 3.27 3.96
CA VAL A 17 11.81 3.71 5.07
C VAL A 17 10.59 2.80 5.18
N GLU A 18 10.26 2.37 6.39
CA GLU A 18 9.07 1.57 6.64
C GLU A 18 7.80 2.41 6.52
N ILE A 19 6.88 1.95 5.69
CA ILE A 19 5.59 2.58 5.43
C ILE A 19 4.49 1.53 5.50
N TYR A 20 3.25 1.98 5.70
CA TYR A 20 2.07 1.12 5.61
C TYR A 20 1.21 1.55 4.44
N ILE A 21 0.84 0.59 3.60
CA ILE A 21 -0.10 0.78 2.50
C ILE A 21 -1.45 0.30 2.98
N GLY A 22 -2.40 1.22 3.07
CA GLY A 22 -3.80 0.92 3.32
C GLY A 22 -4.58 0.81 2.03
N VAL A 23 -5.33 -0.27 1.85
CA VAL A 23 -6.26 -0.45 0.72
C VAL A 23 -7.68 -0.49 1.26
N GLY A 24 -8.57 0.31 0.68
CA GLY A 24 -9.98 0.27 1.05
C GLY A 24 -10.88 0.80 -0.06
N TYR A 25 -12.18 0.88 0.21
CA TYR A 25 -13.17 1.39 -0.75
C TYR A 25 -12.81 2.78 -1.29
N SER A 26 -12.22 3.62 -0.46
CA SER A 26 -11.93 5.01 -0.81
C SER A 26 -10.66 5.22 -1.66
N GLY A 27 -9.85 4.17 -1.83
CA GLY A 27 -8.58 4.21 -2.56
C GLY A 27 -7.43 3.51 -1.85
N ILE A 28 -6.22 3.86 -2.30
CA ILE A 28 -4.95 3.48 -1.67
C ILE A 28 -4.48 4.64 -0.80
N VAL A 29 -4.08 4.34 0.42
CA VAL A 29 -3.57 5.30 1.40
C VAL A 29 -2.17 4.88 1.80
N VAL A 30 -1.27 5.82 2.02
CA VAL A 30 0.09 5.54 2.50
C VAL A 30 0.30 6.23 3.83
N TYR A 31 0.75 5.47 4.81
CA TYR A 31 1.10 5.94 6.15
C TYR A 31 2.59 5.77 6.40
N ARG A 32 3.18 6.74 7.10
CA ARG A 32 4.53 6.69 7.65
C ARG A 32 4.45 7.16 9.09
N ASP A 33 5.00 6.40 10.03
CA ASP A 33 4.97 6.75 11.46
C ASP A 33 3.55 7.05 11.99
N ARG A 34 2.56 6.31 11.49
CA ARG A 34 1.10 6.50 11.75
C ARG A 34 0.51 7.80 11.18
N ILE A 35 1.29 8.62 10.50
CA ILE A 35 0.85 9.83 9.81
C ILE A 35 0.52 9.50 8.36
N ARG A 36 -0.63 9.96 7.87
CA ARG A 36 -1.05 9.78 6.47
C ARG A 36 -0.24 10.70 5.55
N ILE A 37 0.67 10.12 4.77
CA ILE A 37 1.54 10.86 3.85
C ILE A 37 0.97 10.98 2.42
N GLY A 38 -0.01 10.14 2.06
CA GLY A 38 -0.61 10.19 0.74
C GLY A 38 -1.92 9.43 0.63
N ARG A 39 -2.76 9.86 -0.31
CA ARG A 39 -4.02 9.20 -0.67
C ARG A 39 -4.21 9.23 -2.18
N PHE A 40 -4.52 8.08 -2.76
CA PHE A 40 -4.81 7.88 -4.16
C PHE A 40 -6.21 7.29 -4.29
N ALA A 41 -7.18 8.14 -4.63
CA ALA A 41 -8.54 7.69 -4.88
C ALA A 41 -8.59 6.83 -6.15
N TRP A 42 -9.42 5.78 -6.16
CA TRP A 42 -9.55 4.86 -7.31
C TRP A 42 -9.77 5.55 -8.66
N PRO A 43 -10.61 6.60 -8.78
CA PRO A 43 -10.81 7.29 -10.06
C PRO A 43 -9.53 7.91 -10.65
N LYS A 44 -8.52 8.18 -9.81
CA LYS A 44 -7.23 8.72 -10.24
C LYS A 44 -6.21 7.62 -10.57
N VAL A 45 -6.45 6.38 -10.16
CA VAL A 45 -5.54 5.26 -10.41
C VAL A 45 -5.74 4.75 -11.83
N LEU A 46 -4.75 4.95 -12.71
CA LEU A 46 -4.81 4.46 -14.08
C LEU A 46 -4.39 3.00 -14.19
N ARG A 47 -3.34 2.61 -13.44
CA ARG A 47 -2.78 1.26 -13.52
C ARG A 47 -2.04 0.90 -12.24
N ILE A 48 -2.21 -0.36 -11.84
CA ILE A 48 -1.45 -1.01 -10.77
C ILE A 48 -0.62 -2.11 -11.42
N SER A 49 0.65 -2.24 -11.05
CA SER A 49 1.53 -3.30 -11.55
C SER A 49 2.50 -3.75 -10.48
N TYR A 50 2.99 -4.98 -10.59
CA TYR A 50 3.91 -5.58 -9.62
C TYR A 50 5.11 -6.20 -10.33
N LYS A 51 6.33 -5.88 -9.90
CA LYS A 51 7.57 -6.44 -10.45
C LYS A 51 8.65 -6.53 -9.37
N LYS A 52 9.27 -7.70 -9.21
CA LYS A 52 10.39 -7.94 -8.27
C LYS A 52 10.16 -7.32 -6.87
N ASN A 53 9.00 -7.61 -6.28
CA ASN A 53 8.59 -7.07 -4.97
C ASN A 53 8.36 -5.56 -4.93
N CYS A 54 8.20 -4.90 -6.07
CA CYS A 54 7.82 -3.49 -6.15
C CYS A 54 6.42 -3.38 -6.74
N PHE A 55 5.56 -2.61 -6.09
CA PHE A 55 4.30 -2.11 -6.63
C PHE A 55 4.54 -0.80 -7.37
N TYR A 56 3.90 -0.67 -8.52
CA TYR A 56 3.94 0.50 -9.36
C TYR A 56 2.52 1.01 -9.49
N LEU A 57 2.35 2.28 -9.14
CA LEU A 57 1.08 2.96 -9.21
C LEU A 57 1.19 4.09 -10.23
N LYS A 58 0.48 3.94 -11.35
CA LYS A 58 0.34 4.99 -12.34
C LYS A 58 -0.94 5.75 -12.06
N ILE A 59 -0.81 7.05 -11.80
CA ILE A 59 -1.91 7.95 -11.46
C ILE A 59 -2.15 8.90 -12.63
N ARG A 60 -3.40 9.34 -12.81
CA ARG A 60 -3.75 10.35 -13.79
C ARG A 60 -3.02 11.64 -13.40
N PRO A 61 -2.32 12.30 -14.34
CA PRO A 61 -1.69 13.57 -14.04
C PRO A 61 -2.77 14.63 -13.85
N ASP A 62 -3.08 14.93 -12.61
CA ASP A 62 -3.66 16.21 -12.24
C ASP A 62 -2.47 17.16 -12.05
N TYR A 63 -2.60 18.44 -12.42
CA TYR A 63 -1.58 19.50 -12.57
C TYR A 63 -0.39 19.60 -11.56
N VAL A 64 -0.34 18.78 -10.49
CA VAL A 64 0.69 18.77 -9.44
C VAL A 64 1.50 17.45 -9.35
N SER A 65 1.09 16.35 -10.01
CA SER A 65 1.84 15.08 -9.88
C SER A 65 1.77 14.16 -11.10
N LEU A 66 2.70 14.35 -12.03
CA LEU A 66 2.95 13.48 -13.20
C LEU A 66 3.77 12.22 -12.86
N LEU A 67 4.07 11.95 -11.59
CA LEU A 67 4.98 10.86 -11.21
C LEU A 67 4.30 9.49 -11.20
N GLU A 68 4.90 8.54 -11.92
CA GLU A 68 4.76 7.12 -11.60
C GLU A 68 5.36 6.90 -10.19
N LYS A 69 4.51 6.54 -9.22
CA LYS A 69 4.99 6.24 -7.87
C LYS A 69 5.35 4.77 -7.78
N LYS A 70 6.61 4.50 -7.49
CA LYS A 70 7.13 3.16 -7.22
C LYS A 70 7.18 2.97 -5.71
N ILE A 71 6.53 1.92 -5.22
CA ILE A 71 6.48 1.54 -3.81
C ILE A 71 7.07 0.13 -3.69
N ILE A 72 8.03 -0.10 -2.80
CA ILE A 72 8.60 -1.43 -2.59
C ILE A 72 7.78 -2.16 -1.52
N TYR A 73 7.45 -3.41 -1.75
CA TYR A 73 6.67 -4.21 -0.83
C TYR A 73 7.48 -5.36 -0.28
N ASN A 74 7.36 -5.63 1.02
CA ASN A 74 8.05 -6.75 1.62
C ASN A 74 7.17 -8.00 1.61
N LYS A 75 7.27 -8.80 0.54
CA LYS A 75 6.54 -10.08 0.40
C LYS A 75 6.81 -11.06 1.56
N ARG A 76 7.93 -10.93 2.28
CA ARG A 76 8.26 -11.85 3.39
C ARG A 76 7.32 -11.69 4.60
N GLN A 77 6.69 -10.54 4.81
CA GLN A 77 5.78 -10.35 5.96
C GLN A 77 4.38 -10.95 5.74
N ILE A 78 3.82 -10.92 4.53
CA ILE A 78 2.50 -11.54 4.24
C ILE A 78 2.53 -13.05 4.52
N LEU A 79 3.58 -13.74 4.06
CA LEU A 79 3.68 -15.20 4.20
C LEU A 79 3.84 -15.63 5.67
N LEU A 80 4.51 -14.81 6.48
CA LEU A 80 4.62 -15.05 7.93
C LEU A 80 3.32 -14.75 8.69
N GLN A 81 2.40 -13.96 8.12
CA GLN A 81 1.07 -13.72 8.69
C GLN A 81 0.04 -14.77 8.23
N SER A 82 0.15 -15.32 7.02
CA SER A 82 -0.73 -16.41 6.56
C SER A 82 -0.51 -17.72 7.32
N ASP A 83 0.72 -18.00 7.76
CA ASP A 83 1.01 -19.19 8.57
C ASP A 83 0.49 -19.06 10.02
N LYS A 84 0.24 -17.84 10.51
CA LYS A 84 -0.27 -17.60 11.88
C LYS A 84 -1.79 -17.60 11.99
N THR A 85 -2.52 -17.56 10.87
CA THR A 85 -3.99 -17.59 10.85
C THR A 85 -4.59 -18.99 10.71
N ASN A 86 -3.77 -20.05 10.70
CA ASN A 86 -4.22 -21.43 10.52
C ASN A 86 -4.12 -22.29 11.80
N GLN A 87 -4.35 -21.69 12.97
CA GLN A 87 -4.63 -22.47 14.18
C GLN A 87 -6.11 -22.93 14.15
N PRO A 88 -6.40 -24.24 14.23
CA PRO A 88 -7.77 -24.70 14.33
C PRO A 88 -8.33 -24.23 15.68
N PHE A 89 -9.49 -23.58 15.64
CA PHE A 89 -10.31 -23.42 16.83
C PHE A 89 -10.74 -24.84 17.23
N ILE A 90 -10.24 -25.29 18.38
CA ILE A 90 -10.69 -26.52 19.06
C ILE A 90 -12.19 -26.41 19.35
#